data_AF-A0A8H4V228-F1
#
_entry.id   AF-A0A8H4V228-F1
#
_cell.length_a   1.000
_cell.length_b   1.000
_cell.length_c   1.000
_cell.angle_alpha   90.00
_cell.angle_beta   90.00
_cell.angle_gamma   90.00
#
_symmetry.space_group_name_H-M   'P 1'
#
loop_
_entity.id
_entity.type
_entity.pdbx_description
1 polymer ?
#
loop_
_entity_poly.entity_id
_entity_poly.type
_entity_poly.pdbx_seq_one_letter_code
_entity_poly.pdbx_strand_id
1 'polypeptide(L)'
;MAAPKLSPTANLLRNSRLFALPTPLTTAPRPVTSKFVNESSSATLPHPTRAAIETPPSALYQGDWGLKRALPAKSTIERSSKPVIRINALDTFEHVTDFDSAGDHTMTLTKFQELHIPVSLPQTARKNQTSYGKGHESPFELRYDNISNSEGAKELDAKLYRQSGPWLGGQSEVQFQAYLQSLRRRRPELLKQLREQYENKLTVERRSKAQDEGGLDADQTIEPVKVTDEEFQAYLKRLRTNKRLAGPELSRLLDLHT
;
A
#
# COMPACT_ATOMS: atom_id res chain seq x y z
N MET A 1 -21.45 23.49 3.19
CA MET A 1 -21.74 23.04 1.80
C MET A 1 -22.59 21.78 1.90
N ALA A 2 -23.86 21.83 1.50
CA ALA A 2 -24.70 20.64 1.47
C ALA A 2 -24.21 19.71 0.36
N ALA A 3 -23.91 18.45 0.68
CA ALA A 3 -23.56 17.46 -0.33
C ALA A 3 -24.67 17.39 -1.38
N PRO A 4 -24.35 17.38 -2.69
CA PRO A 4 -25.37 17.26 -3.73
C PRO A 4 -26.16 15.97 -3.50
N LYS A 5 -27.48 16.09 -3.35
CA LYS A 5 -28.37 14.93 -3.21
C LYS A 5 -28.31 14.14 -4.52
N LEU A 6 -27.67 12.96 -4.48
CA LEU A 6 -27.63 12.03 -5.61
C LEU A 6 -29.06 11.61 -5.97
N SER A 7 -29.32 11.40 -7.27
CA SER A 7 -30.58 10.84 -7.72
C SER A 7 -30.76 9.41 -7.16
N PRO A 8 -32.00 8.94 -6.95
CA PRO A 8 -32.24 7.59 -6.43
C PRO A 8 -31.58 6.51 -7.28
N THR A 9 -31.61 6.64 -8.61
CA THR A 9 -30.95 5.71 -9.54
C THR A 9 -29.42 5.74 -9.40
N ALA A 10 -28.81 6.91 -9.22
CA ALA A 10 -27.36 7.00 -9.01
C ALA A 10 -26.93 6.32 -7.71
N ASN A 11 -27.75 6.39 -6.65
CA ASN A 11 -27.49 5.67 -5.40
C ASN A 11 -27.56 4.15 -5.59
N LEU A 12 -28.51 3.65 -6.39
CA LEU A 12 -28.60 2.22 -6.73
C LEU A 12 -27.38 1.74 -7.53
N LEU A 13 -26.95 2.51 -8.55
CA LEU A 13 -25.78 2.18 -9.35
C LEU A 13 -24.49 2.17 -8.51
N ARG A 14 -24.32 3.15 -7.62
CA ARG A 14 -23.17 3.22 -6.70
C ARG A 14 -23.05 1.99 -5.81
N ASN A 15 -24.17 1.42 -5.38
CA ASN A 15 -24.22 0.25 -4.51
C ASN A 15 -24.41 -1.07 -5.29
N SER A 16 -24.37 -1.03 -6.62
CA SER A 16 -24.52 -2.21 -7.46
C SER A 16 -23.25 -3.08 -7.46
N ARG A 17 -23.41 -4.38 -7.71
CA ARG A 17 -22.30 -5.34 -7.73
C ARG A 17 -21.29 -5.06 -8.84
N LEU A 18 -21.74 -4.53 -9.98
CA LEU A 18 -20.85 -4.17 -11.09
C LEU A 18 -19.92 -3.01 -10.72
N PHE A 19 -20.43 -2.01 -9.98
CA PHE A 19 -19.63 -0.88 -9.50
C PHE A 19 -18.75 -1.23 -8.29
N ALA A 20 -19.02 -2.36 -7.63
CA ALA A 20 -18.16 -2.92 -6.58
C ALA A 20 -16.93 -3.66 -7.13
N LEU A 21 -16.84 -3.89 -8.45
CA LEU A 21 -15.67 -4.51 -9.05
C LEU A 21 -14.44 -3.60 -8.88
N PRO A 22 -13.33 -4.12 -8.31
CA PRO A 22 -12.12 -3.33 -8.14
C PRO A 22 -11.51 -2.99 -9.49
N THR A 23 -10.94 -1.78 -9.57
CA THR A 23 -10.09 -1.40 -10.69
C THR A 23 -8.90 -2.35 -10.79
N PRO A 24 -8.47 -2.73 -12.00
CA PRO A 24 -7.37 -3.68 -12.17
C PRO A 24 -6.09 -3.13 -11.53
N LEU A 25 -5.36 -4.00 -10.83
CA LEU A 25 -4.08 -3.65 -10.24
C LEU A 25 -3.04 -3.44 -11.35
N THR A 26 -2.26 -2.38 -11.25
CA THR A 26 -1.11 -2.17 -12.12
C THR A 26 -0.03 -3.18 -11.79
N THR A 27 0.43 -3.95 -12.77
CA THR A 27 1.58 -4.84 -12.60
C THR A 27 2.83 -4.01 -12.33
N ALA A 28 3.64 -4.44 -11.36
CA ALA A 28 4.88 -3.75 -11.06
C ALA A 28 5.79 -3.75 -12.31
N PRO A 29 6.42 -2.61 -12.64
CA PRO A 29 7.36 -2.56 -13.74
C PRO A 29 8.49 -3.54 -13.47
N ARG A 30 8.88 -4.28 -14.50
CA ARG A 30 9.96 -5.25 -14.42
C ARG A 30 11.26 -4.56 -13.96
N PRO A 31 12.06 -5.18 -13.06
CA PRO A 31 13.40 -4.69 -12.79
C PRO A 31 14.22 -4.71 -14.08
N VAL A 32 14.97 -3.64 -14.31
CA VAL A 32 15.92 -3.55 -15.44
C VAL A 32 16.92 -4.70 -15.32
N THR A 33 16.98 -5.54 -16.34
CA THR A 33 17.89 -6.68 -16.40
C THR A 33 18.57 -6.74 -17.77
N SER A 34 19.85 -7.10 -17.80
CA SER A 34 20.61 -7.31 -19.03
C SER A 34 20.30 -8.66 -19.70
N LYS A 35 19.53 -9.53 -19.05
CA LYS A 35 19.17 -10.85 -19.57
C LYS A 35 17.98 -10.75 -20.51
N PHE A 36 18.06 -11.45 -21.65
CA PHE A 36 16.90 -11.68 -22.51
C PHE A 36 15.85 -12.47 -21.75
N VAL A 37 14.61 -11.99 -21.79
CA VAL A 37 13.50 -12.68 -21.14
C VAL A 37 12.44 -12.96 -22.18
N ASN A 38 12.12 -14.24 -22.31
CA ASN A 38 11.06 -14.72 -23.16
C ASN A 38 9.78 -14.77 -22.32
N GLU A 39 8.84 -13.88 -22.63
CA GLU A 39 7.52 -13.85 -21.99
C GLU A 39 6.43 -13.79 -23.05
N SER A 40 5.36 -14.54 -22.80
CA SER A 40 4.16 -14.53 -23.64
C SER A 40 3.13 -13.60 -23.01
N SER A 41 2.41 -12.83 -23.82
CA SER A 41 1.34 -11.95 -23.34
C SER A 41 0.20 -12.71 -22.63
N SER A 42 0.04 -14.00 -22.94
CA SER A 42 -0.95 -14.89 -22.32
C SER A 42 -0.41 -15.69 -21.13
N ALA A 43 0.85 -15.48 -20.71
CA ALA A 43 1.42 -16.22 -19.58
C ALA A 43 0.75 -15.80 -18.27
N THR A 44 0.52 -16.77 -17.37
CA THR A 44 -0.03 -16.52 -16.04
C THR A 44 0.88 -15.58 -15.25
N LEU A 45 0.30 -14.53 -14.69
CA LEU A 45 1.01 -13.56 -13.88
C LEU A 45 1.39 -14.16 -12.52
N PRO A 46 2.35 -13.57 -11.78
CA PRO A 46 2.68 -14.04 -10.43
C PRO A 46 1.54 -13.90 -9.41
N HIS A 47 0.66 -12.92 -9.59
CA HIS A 47 -0.48 -12.64 -8.73
C HIS A 47 -1.67 -12.13 -9.58
N PRO A 48 -2.92 -12.32 -9.13
CA PRO A 48 -4.08 -11.87 -9.87
C PRO A 48 -4.17 -10.34 -9.89
N THR A 49 -4.47 -9.78 -11.05
CA THR A 49 -4.64 -8.33 -11.25
C THR A 49 -6.10 -7.89 -11.35
N ARG A 50 -7.00 -8.83 -11.65
CA ARG A 50 -8.44 -8.60 -11.87
C ARG A 50 -9.25 -9.50 -10.95
N ALA A 51 -10.44 -9.04 -10.58
CA ALA A 51 -11.37 -9.84 -9.80
C ALA A 51 -11.83 -11.07 -10.57
N ALA A 52 -11.88 -12.20 -9.87
CA ALA A 52 -12.50 -13.43 -10.35
C ALA A 52 -14.01 -13.36 -10.11
N ILE A 53 -14.79 -13.74 -11.12
CA ILE A 53 -16.25 -13.71 -11.11
C ILE A 53 -16.76 -15.13 -11.32
N GLU A 54 -17.72 -15.52 -10.51
CA GLU A 54 -18.46 -16.77 -10.62
C GLU A 54 -19.96 -16.49 -10.70
N THR A 55 -20.69 -17.46 -11.24
CA THR A 55 -22.15 -17.39 -11.41
C THR A 55 -22.78 -18.68 -10.90
N PRO A 56 -24.03 -18.61 -10.38
CA PRO A 56 -24.75 -19.81 -10.02
C PRO A 56 -25.02 -20.69 -11.26
N PRO A 57 -25.13 -22.02 -11.11
CA PRO A 57 -25.31 -22.93 -12.24
C PRO A 57 -26.52 -22.57 -13.13
N SER A 58 -27.64 -22.11 -12.55
CA SER A 58 -28.85 -21.75 -13.30
C SER A 58 -28.63 -20.61 -14.29
N ALA A 59 -27.94 -19.55 -13.88
CA ALA A 59 -27.59 -18.41 -14.74
C ALA A 59 -26.49 -18.80 -15.75
N LEU A 60 -25.54 -19.64 -15.31
CA LEU A 60 -24.47 -20.15 -16.15
C LEU A 60 -25.00 -20.89 -17.38
N TYR A 61 -26.00 -21.78 -17.22
CA TYR A 61 -26.63 -22.48 -18.35
C TYR A 61 -27.29 -21.54 -19.35
N GLN A 62 -27.72 -20.35 -18.91
CA GLN A 62 -28.27 -19.29 -19.78
C GLN A 62 -27.17 -18.40 -20.38
N GLY A 63 -25.91 -18.60 -19.96
CA GLY A 63 -24.80 -17.72 -20.32
C GLY A 63 -24.86 -16.36 -19.63
N ASP A 64 -25.67 -16.18 -18.60
CA ASP A 64 -25.80 -14.91 -17.87
C ASP A 64 -24.73 -14.80 -16.77
N TRP A 65 -23.94 -13.72 -16.86
CA TRP A 65 -22.89 -13.38 -15.91
C TRP A 65 -23.14 -12.06 -15.18
N GLY A 66 -24.32 -11.46 -15.33
CA GLY A 66 -24.61 -10.12 -14.83
C GLY A 66 -23.77 -9.04 -15.52
N LEU A 67 -23.36 -9.31 -16.76
CA LEU A 67 -22.56 -8.41 -17.61
C LEU A 67 -23.42 -7.78 -18.69
N LYS A 68 -22.79 -6.96 -19.55
CA LYS A 68 -23.47 -6.31 -20.67
C LYS A 68 -24.13 -7.32 -21.62
N ARG A 69 -23.52 -8.49 -21.80
CA ARG A 69 -23.97 -9.54 -22.73
C ARG A 69 -23.74 -10.93 -22.13
N ALA A 70 -24.48 -11.91 -22.63
CA ALA A 70 -24.28 -13.31 -22.30
C ALA A 70 -22.97 -13.84 -22.91
N LEU A 71 -22.27 -14.69 -22.18
CA LEU A 71 -20.97 -15.25 -22.63
C LEU A 71 -21.15 -16.58 -23.37
N PRO A 72 -20.26 -16.92 -24.32
CA PRO A 72 -20.37 -18.16 -25.09
C PRO A 72 -20.18 -19.41 -24.21
N ALA A 73 -21.12 -20.36 -24.30
CA ALA A 73 -21.10 -21.62 -23.54
C ALA A 73 -19.86 -22.49 -23.80
N LYS A 74 -19.32 -22.45 -25.02
CA LYS A 74 -18.12 -23.22 -25.40
C LYS A 74 -16.88 -22.88 -24.58
N SER A 75 -16.70 -21.61 -24.24
CA SER A 75 -15.55 -21.13 -23.46
C SER A 75 -15.75 -21.24 -21.96
N THR A 76 -17.00 -21.16 -21.49
CA THR A 76 -17.33 -21.12 -20.06
C THR A 76 -17.72 -22.49 -19.51
N ILE A 77 -18.69 -23.16 -20.14
CA ILE A 77 -19.29 -24.41 -19.65
C ILE A 77 -18.56 -25.64 -20.18
N GLU A 78 -18.35 -25.72 -21.50
CA GLU A 78 -17.81 -26.94 -22.14
C GLU A 78 -16.33 -27.17 -21.82
N ARG A 79 -15.58 -26.09 -21.60
CA ARG A 79 -14.13 -26.13 -21.40
C ARG A 79 -13.70 -26.30 -19.94
N SER A 80 -14.54 -25.92 -18.97
CA SER A 80 -14.17 -25.89 -17.56
C SER A 80 -15.25 -26.47 -16.65
N SER A 81 -14.84 -27.33 -15.72
CA SER A 81 -15.73 -27.87 -14.69
C SER A 81 -16.05 -26.85 -13.58
N LYS A 82 -15.15 -25.91 -13.32
CA LYS A 82 -15.34 -24.77 -12.40
C LYS A 82 -15.22 -23.47 -13.19
N PRO A 83 -16.34 -22.96 -13.73
CA PRO A 83 -16.33 -21.78 -14.58
C PRO A 83 -16.11 -20.52 -13.74
N VAL A 84 -14.92 -19.94 -13.84
CA VAL A 84 -14.56 -18.67 -13.20
C VAL A 84 -13.86 -17.79 -14.22
N ILE A 85 -14.31 -16.55 -14.35
CA ILE A 85 -13.82 -15.61 -15.37
C ILE A 85 -13.21 -14.35 -14.75
N ARG A 86 -12.39 -13.66 -15.54
CA ARG A 86 -11.94 -12.28 -15.29
C ARG A 86 -12.26 -11.44 -16.51
N ILE A 87 -12.68 -10.20 -16.31
CA ILE A 87 -13.10 -9.30 -17.39
C ILE A 87 -11.99 -8.32 -17.70
N ASN A 88 -11.57 -8.30 -18.96
CA ASN A 88 -10.61 -7.32 -19.47
C ASN A 88 -11.32 -6.01 -19.81
N ALA A 89 -12.42 -6.11 -20.57
CA ALA A 89 -13.28 -4.99 -20.93
C ALA A 89 -14.76 -5.43 -21.01
N LEU A 90 -15.66 -4.61 -20.48
CA LEU A 90 -17.11 -4.89 -20.54
C LEU A 90 -17.69 -4.78 -21.95
N ASP A 91 -17.10 -3.94 -22.79
CA ASP A 91 -17.45 -3.80 -24.20
C ASP A 91 -16.22 -3.34 -24.96
N THR A 92 -15.80 -4.12 -25.95
CA THR A 92 -14.74 -3.73 -26.88
C THR A 92 -15.32 -3.00 -28.09
N PHE A 93 -14.44 -2.46 -28.93
CA PHE A 93 -14.83 -1.90 -30.24
C PHE A 93 -15.59 -2.91 -31.11
N GLU A 94 -15.29 -4.20 -30.95
CA GLU A 94 -15.93 -5.30 -31.69
C GLU A 94 -17.32 -5.64 -31.15
N HIS A 95 -17.83 -4.90 -30.16
CA HIS A 95 -19.10 -5.17 -29.50
C HIS A 95 -19.14 -6.56 -28.84
N VAL A 96 -18.01 -6.98 -28.26
CA VAL A 96 -17.89 -8.22 -27.48
C VAL A 96 -17.36 -7.88 -26.09
N THR A 97 -17.81 -8.62 -25.09
CA THR A 97 -17.20 -8.61 -23.75
C THR A 97 -15.87 -9.34 -23.82
N ASP A 98 -14.76 -8.67 -23.57
CA ASP A 98 -13.43 -9.30 -23.53
C ASP A 98 -13.19 -9.88 -22.13
N PHE A 99 -13.02 -11.20 -22.07
CA PHE A 99 -12.86 -11.95 -20.85
C PHE A 99 -11.85 -13.09 -21.02
N ASP A 100 -11.23 -13.45 -19.91
CA ASP A 100 -10.35 -14.60 -19.82
C ASP A 100 -10.81 -15.53 -18.70
N SER A 101 -10.29 -16.76 -18.70
CA SER A 101 -10.40 -17.64 -17.54
C SER A 101 -9.61 -17.08 -16.35
N ALA A 102 -10.22 -17.11 -15.17
CA ALA A 102 -9.56 -16.83 -13.88
C ALA A 102 -9.31 -18.13 -13.07
N GLY A 103 -9.48 -19.28 -13.72
CA GLY A 103 -9.25 -20.60 -13.11
C GLY A 103 -7.79 -20.84 -12.72
N ASP A 104 -6.85 -20.20 -13.41
CA ASP A 104 -5.42 -20.25 -13.12
C ASP A 104 -5.10 -19.79 -11.69
N HIS A 105 -5.54 -18.58 -11.34
CA HIS A 105 -5.28 -18.00 -10.02
C HIS A 105 -6.20 -18.56 -8.93
N THR A 106 -7.48 -18.78 -9.22
CA THR A 106 -8.42 -19.29 -8.21
C THR A 106 -8.09 -20.72 -7.79
N MET A 107 -7.75 -21.61 -8.73
CA MET A 107 -7.32 -22.98 -8.38
C MET A 107 -5.96 -22.99 -7.67
N THR A 108 -5.07 -22.05 -7.98
CA THR A 108 -3.80 -21.90 -7.25
C THR A 108 -4.05 -21.48 -5.80
N LEU A 109 -4.98 -20.56 -5.57
CA LEU A 109 -5.36 -20.13 -4.23
C LEU A 109 -6.00 -21.27 -3.42
N THR A 110 -6.91 -22.05 -4.00
CA THR A 110 -7.52 -23.20 -3.30
C THR A 110 -6.46 -24.24 -2.93
N LYS A 111 -5.57 -24.57 -3.87
CA LYS A 111 -4.44 -25.48 -3.61
C LYS A 111 -3.54 -24.97 -2.48
N PHE A 112 -3.25 -23.67 -2.46
CA PHE A 112 -2.43 -23.08 -1.40
C PHE A 112 -3.12 -23.13 -0.03
N GLN A 113 -4.44 -22.91 0.02
CA GLN A 113 -5.22 -23.03 1.26
C GLN A 113 -5.28 -24.47 1.77
N GLU A 114 -5.34 -25.47 0.87
CA GLU A 114 -5.29 -26.90 1.20
C GLU A 114 -3.95 -27.33 1.81
N LEU A 115 -2.85 -26.59 1.60
CA LEU A 115 -1.56 -26.88 2.22
C LEU A 115 -1.54 -26.56 3.73
N HIS A 116 -2.48 -25.75 4.22
CA HIS A 116 -2.54 -25.31 5.63
C HIS A 116 -1.22 -24.69 6.14
N ILE A 117 -0.48 -24.00 5.27
CA ILE A 117 0.77 -23.32 5.62
C ILE A 117 0.46 -21.83 5.91
N PRO A 118 0.79 -21.31 7.11
CA PRO A 118 0.63 -19.88 7.41
C PRO A 118 1.69 -19.05 6.69
N VAL A 119 1.32 -17.83 6.30
CA VAL A 119 2.28 -16.83 5.82
C VAL A 119 3.05 -16.28 7.03
N SER A 120 4.38 -16.21 6.94
CA SER A 120 5.25 -15.71 8.01
C SER A 120 6.28 -14.70 7.47
N LEU A 121 6.75 -13.82 8.34
CA LEU A 121 7.78 -12.85 8.00
C LEU A 121 9.12 -13.55 7.67
N PRO A 122 9.91 -13.01 6.72
CA PRO A 122 11.19 -13.59 6.38
C PRO A 122 12.13 -13.51 7.58
N GLN A 123 12.61 -14.66 8.05
CA GLN A 123 13.60 -14.70 9.12
C GLN A 123 14.92 -14.13 8.58
N THR A 124 15.35 -12.99 9.11
CA THR A 124 16.70 -12.48 8.82
C THR A 124 17.71 -13.51 9.28
N ALA A 125 18.47 -14.08 8.33
CA ALA A 125 19.58 -14.98 8.61
C ALA A 125 20.72 -14.20 9.27
N ARG A 126 20.58 -13.88 10.56
CA ARG A 126 21.70 -13.34 11.34
C ARG A 126 22.70 -14.49 11.53
N LYS A 127 23.84 -14.38 10.87
CA LYS A 127 24.92 -15.39 10.78
C LYS A 127 25.42 -15.96 12.12
N ASN A 128 25.09 -15.36 13.26
CA ASN A 128 25.71 -15.67 14.56
C ASN A 128 24.73 -16.09 15.66
N GLN A 129 23.46 -16.40 15.35
CA GLN A 129 22.57 -16.98 16.34
C GLN A 129 22.11 -18.35 15.87
N THR A 130 22.44 -19.37 16.65
CA THR A 130 21.90 -20.72 16.55
C THR A 130 20.38 -20.63 16.48
N SER A 131 19.82 -20.90 15.30
CA SER A 131 18.41 -20.73 14.93
C SER A 131 17.46 -21.72 15.62
N TYR A 132 17.84 -22.29 16.76
CA TYR A 132 16.96 -23.10 17.58
C TYR A 132 16.03 -22.16 18.35
N GLY A 133 14.85 -21.87 17.78
CA GLY A 133 13.76 -21.22 18.50
C GLY A 133 13.28 -19.85 18.00
N LYS A 134 13.76 -19.33 16.86
CA LYS A 134 13.02 -18.25 16.19
C LYS A 134 11.83 -18.86 15.45
N GLY A 135 10.69 -18.84 16.12
CA GLY A 135 9.42 -19.29 15.56
C GLY A 135 8.97 -18.44 14.37
N HIS A 136 8.05 -19.00 13.59
CA HIS A 136 7.34 -18.25 12.55
C HIS A 136 6.61 -17.06 13.18
N GLU A 137 6.94 -15.85 12.73
CA GLU A 137 6.25 -14.63 13.15
C GLU A 137 5.16 -14.28 12.15
N SER A 138 3.93 -14.13 12.63
CA SER A 138 2.78 -13.78 11.80
C SER A 138 2.93 -12.34 11.30
N PRO A 139 2.64 -12.06 10.02
CA PRO A 139 2.60 -10.68 9.52
C PRO A 139 1.41 -9.89 10.08
N PHE A 140 0.38 -10.57 10.61
CA PHE A 140 -0.87 -9.98 11.09
C PHE A 140 -0.84 -9.61 12.59
N GLU A 141 0.35 -9.40 13.14
CA GLU A 141 0.48 -8.91 14.53
C GLU A 141 0.36 -7.39 14.58
N LEU A 142 -0.13 -6.87 15.71
CA LEU A 142 -0.27 -5.42 15.96
C LEU A 142 1.02 -4.64 15.76
N ARG A 143 2.19 -5.29 15.89
CA ARG A 143 3.49 -4.67 15.68
C ARG A 143 3.87 -4.51 14.20
N TYR A 144 3.37 -5.35 13.30
CA TYR A 144 3.81 -5.38 11.88
C TYR A 144 2.73 -4.95 10.90
N ASP A 145 1.45 -5.22 11.19
CA ASP A 145 0.33 -4.87 10.31
C ASP A 145 -0.08 -3.41 10.51
N ASN A 146 0.88 -2.50 10.33
CA ASN A 146 0.66 -1.07 10.45
C ASN A 146 0.91 -0.33 9.14
N ILE A 147 0.08 0.69 8.95
CA ILE A 147 0.22 1.71 7.91
C ILE A 147 0.40 3.07 8.58
N SER A 148 0.83 4.10 7.85
CA SER A 148 1.14 5.41 8.44
C SER A 148 0.01 6.04 9.27
N ASN A 149 -1.25 5.67 8.99
CA ASN A 149 -2.44 6.17 9.69
C ASN A 149 -3.05 5.17 10.70
N SER A 150 -2.46 4.00 10.93
CA SER A 150 -3.02 3.03 11.88
C SER A 150 -2.78 3.45 13.33
N GLU A 151 -3.68 3.05 14.23
CA GLU A 151 -3.52 3.32 15.66
C GLU A 151 -2.32 2.57 16.24
N GLY A 152 -2.06 1.35 15.76
CA GLY A 152 -0.90 0.54 16.17
C GLY A 152 0.44 1.19 15.82
N ALA A 153 0.51 2.10 14.84
CA ALA A 153 1.74 2.84 14.52
C ALA A 153 2.23 3.77 15.64
N LYS A 154 1.42 4.01 16.68
CA LYS A 154 1.78 4.82 17.85
C LYS A 154 2.60 4.04 18.89
N GLU A 155 2.65 2.71 18.80
CA GLU A 155 3.46 1.91 19.71
C GLU A 155 4.96 2.10 19.45
N LEU A 156 5.76 2.04 20.51
CA LEU A 156 7.20 2.30 20.46
C LEU A 156 7.97 1.35 19.52
N ASP A 157 7.40 0.17 19.24
CA ASP A 157 8.01 -0.91 18.47
C ASP A 157 7.26 -1.26 17.18
N ALA A 158 6.27 -0.43 16.79
CA ALA A 158 5.48 -0.66 15.59
C ALA A 158 6.31 -0.43 14.33
N LYS A 159 6.19 -1.36 13.38
CA LYS A 159 6.79 -1.29 12.05
C LYS A 159 5.70 -1.08 11.02
N LEU A 160 5.98 -0.21 10.06
CA LEU A 160 5.11 0.05 8.93
C LEU A 160 5.50 -0.87 7.78
N TYR A 161 4.55 -1.63 7.24
CA TYR A 161 4.78 -2.41 6.02
C TYR A 161 4.48 -1.60 4.75
N ARG A 162 3.64 -0.56 4.87
CA ARG A 162 3.28 0.33 3.76
C ARG A 162 3.51 1.77 4.15
N GLN A 163 4.30 2.44 3.31
CA GLN A 163 4.64 3.84 3.45
C GLN A 163 4.21 4.61 2.20
N SER A 164 4.02 5.91 2.35
CA SER A 164 3.61 6.79 1.27
C SER A 164 4.77 7.22 0.36
N GLY A 165 5.98 7.28 0.90
CA GLY A 165 7.19 7.60 0.15
C GLY A 165 7.70 6.43 -0.69
N PRO A 166 8.42 6.70 -1.79
CA PRO A 166 9.00 5.66 -2.61
C PRO A 166 10.22 5.01 -1.97
N TRP A 167 10.49 3.76 -2.33
CA TRP A 167 11.76 3.11 -2.01
C TRP A 167 12.88 3.61 -2.95
N LEU A 168 13.76 4.46 -2.42
CA LEU A 168 14.80 5.13 -3.22
C LEU A 168 15.81 4.15 -3.85
N GLY A 169 16.11 3.04 -3.18
CA GLY A 169 17.07 2.03 -3.68
C GLY A 169 16.57 1.25 -4.90
N GLY A 170 15.25 1.22 -5.14
CA GLY A 170 14.65 0.51 -6.26
C GLY A 170 14.29 1.38 -7.46
N GLN A 171 14.45 2.71 -7.35
CA GLN A 171 14.09 3.62 -8.44
C GLN A 171 15.16 3.69 -9.52
N SER A 172 14.72 3.85 -10.77
CA SER A 172 15.64 4.25 -11.85
C SER A 172 16.04 5.72 -11.70
N GLU A 173 17.13 6.12 -12.34
CA GLU A 173 17.59 7.51 -12.29
C GLU A 173 16.53 8.51 -12.75
N VAL A 174 15.81 8.19 -13.84
CA VAL A 174 14.72 9.04 -14.36
C VAL A 174 13.59 9.20 -13.35
N GLN A 175 13.20 8.10 -12.70
CA GLN A 175 12.16 8.12 -11.66
C GLN A 175 12.62 8.93 -10.45
N PHE A 176 13.87 8.78 -10.03
CA PHE A 176 14.46 9.52 -8.92
C PHE A 176 14.53 11.02 -9.23
N GLN A 177 14.96 11.41 -10.43
CA GLN A 177 14.99 12.81 -10.85
C GLN A 177 13.58 13.43 -10.89
N ALA A 178 12.59 12.71 -11.43
CA ALA A 178 11.19 13.15 -11.42
C ALA A 178 10.66 13.32 -10.00
N TYR A 179 11.00 12.38 -9.11
CA TYR A 179 10.66 12.47 -7.69
C TYR A 179 11.30 13.70 -7.04
N LEU A 180 12.60 13.96 -7.25
CA LEU A 180 13.26 15.17 -6.76
C LEU A 180 12.60 16.47 -7.27
N GLN A 181 12.17 16.51 -8.53
CA GLN A 181 11.42 17.66 -9.05
C GLN A 181 10.08 17.84 -8.33
N SER A 182 9.37 16.75 -8.04
CA SER A 182 8.12 16.79 -7.26
C SER A 182 8.36 17.34 -5.84
N LEU A 183 9.47 16.94 -5.19
CA LEU A 183 9.85 17.44 -3.87
C LEU A 183 10.23 18.92 -3.89
N ARG A 184 10.91 19.38 -4.95
CA ARG A 184 11.24 20.81 -5.12
C ARG A 184 9.97 21.67 -5.20
N ARG A 185 8.92 21.18 -5.86
CA ARG A 185 7.62 21.87 -5.92
C ARG A 185 6.92 21.93 -4.57
N ARG A 186 7.01 20.86 -3.77
CA ARG A 186 6.42 20.77 -2.42
C ARG A 186 7.30 21.33 -1.30
N ARG A 187 8.48 21.88 -1.63
CA ARG A 187 9.43 22.42 -0.65
C ARG A 187 8.80 23.34 0.42
N PRO A 188 7.92 24.31 0.11
CA PRO A 188 7.35 25.17 1.16
C PRO A 188 6.50 24.38 2.17
N GLU A 189 5.72 23.41 1.70
CA GLU A 189 4.91 22.53 2.57
C GLU A 189 5.80 21.66 3.46
N LEU A 190 6.85 21.08 2.88
CA LEU A 190 7.81 20.25 3.62
C LEU A 190 8.55 21.03 4.70
N LEU A 191 8.93 22.29 4.43
CA LEU A 191 9.57 23.15 5.43
C LEU A 191 8.62 23.48 6.59
N LYS A 192 7.33 23.68 6.30
CA LYS A 192 6.30 23.87 7.33
C LYS A 192 6.16 22.61 8.20
N GLN A 193 6.05 21.43 7.59
CA GLN A 193 5.98 20.16 8.31
C GLN A 193 7.24 19.90 9.15
N LEU A 194 8.43 20.22 8.63
CA LEU A 194 9.69 20.09 9.37
C LEU A 194 9.71 21.01 10.60
N ARG A 195 9.20 22.24 10.47
CA ARG A 195 9.04 23.17 11.59
C ARG A 195 8.09 22.59 12.64
N GLU A 196 6.91 22.13 12.25
CA GLU A 196 5.95 21.49 13.17
C GLU A 196 6.56 20.27 13.89
N GLN A 197 7.32 19.43 13.19
CA GLN A 197 8.03 18.32 13.79
C GLN A 197 9.10 18.78 14.79
N TYR A 198 9.84 19.85 14.49
CA TYR A 198 10.84 20.41 15.38
C TYR A 198 10.21 21.03 16.64
N GLU A 199 9.11 21.77 16.49
CA GLU A 199 8.33 22.33 17.60
C GLU A 199 7.82 21.21 18.52
N ASN A 200 7.28 20.13 17.95
CA ASN A 200 6.85 18.95 18.69
C ASN A 200 7.99 18.24 19.43
N LYS A 201 9.22 18.26 18.89
CA LYS A 201 10.37 17.70 19.60
C LYS A 201 10.76 18.55 20.80
N LEU A 202 10.81 19.86 20.63
CA LEU A 202 11.13 20.78 21.72
C LEU A 202 10.08 20.76 22.83
N THR A 203 8.79 20.63 22.51
CA THR A 203 7.74 20.49 23.52
C THR A 203 7.92 19.22 24.35
N VAL A 204 8.23 18.09 23.69
CA VAL A 204 8.51 16.82 24.36
C VAL A 204 9.77 16.91 25.23
N GLU A 205 10.86 17.51 24.73
CA GLU A 205 12.09 17.70 25.52
C GLU A 205 11.87 18.60 26.74
N ARG A 206 11.12 19.71 26.60
CA ARG A 206 10.76 20.58 27.73
C ARG A 206 9.90 19.85 28.75
N ARG A 207 8.92 19.08 28.29
CA ARG A 207 8.06 18.26 29.16
C ARG A 207 8.89 17.23 29.93
N SER A 208 9.81 16.52 29.27
CA SER A 208 10.70 15.56 29.92
C SER A 208 11.56 16.22 31.01
N LYS A 209 12.19 17.36 30.71
CA LYS A 209 13.00 18.09 31.69
C LYS A 209 12.20 18.55 32.90
N ALA A 210 10.99 19.08 32.68
CA ALA A 210 10.10 19.50 33.76
C ALA A 210 9.68 18.33 34.67
N GLN A 211 9.49 17.13 34.09
CA GLN A 211 9.22 15.91 34.86
C GLN A 211 10.45 15.47 35.68
N ASP A 212 11.64 15.52 35.09
CA ASP A 212 12.90 15.16 35.76
C ASP A 212 13.25 16.11 36.92
N GLU A 213 12.90 17.39 36.79
CA GLU A 213 13.13 18.43 37.81
C GLU A 213 12.09 18.40 38.95
N GLY A 214 11.15 17.44 38.95
CA GLY A 214 10.19 17.23 40.03
C GLY A 214 9.01 18.21 40.06
N GLY A 215 8.80 18.97 38.97
CA GLY A 215 7.63 19.83 38.78
C GLY A 215 6.38 19.00 38.52
N LEU A 216 5.75 18.51 39.59
CA LEU A 216 4.43 17.88 39.55
C LEU A 216 3.36 18.93 39.25
N ASP A 217 3.08 19.11 37.97
CA ASP A 217 1.80 19.56 37.41
C ASP A 217 1.75 19.13 35.93
N ALA A 218 1.59 17.82 35.70
CA ALA A 218 1.58 17.22 34.36
C ALA A 218 0.40 17.68 33.46
N ASP A 219 -0.54 18.45 34.01
CA ASP A 219 -1.75 18.95 33.34
C ASP A 219 -1.73 20.44 33.01
N GLN A 220 -0.69 21.20 33.42
CA GLN A 220 -0.55 22.56 32.90
C GLN A 220 -0.17 22.44 31.42
N THR A 221 -1.08 22.91 30.57
CA THR A 221 -1.01 22.85 29.11
C THR A 221 0.25 23.57 28.65
N ILE A 222 1.39 22.86 28.57
CA ILE A 222 2.64 23.42 28.03
C ILE A 222 2.32 23.86 26.62
N GLU A 223 2.19 25.16 26.43
CA GLU A 223 1.87 25.73 25.13
C GLU A 223 2.93 25.27 24.10
N PRO A 224 2.51 24.99 22.86
CA PRO A 224 3.44 24.58 21.83
C PRO A 224 4.52 25.64 21.68
N VAL A 225 5.78 25.21 21.76
CA VAL A 225 6.94 26.09 21.61
C VAL A 225 6.92 26.66 20.20
N LYS A 226 6.60 27.94 20.07
CA LYS A 226 6.75 28.64 18.79
C LYS A 226 8.22 28.92 18.57
N VAL A 227 8.83 28.21 17.63
CA VAL A 227 10.24 28.37 17.29
C VAL A 227 10.41 29.65 16.47
N THR A 228 11.45 30.42 16.72
CA THR A 228 11.76 31.61 15.89
C THR A 228 12.39 31.20 14.55
N ASP A 229 12.30 32.06 13.54
CA ASP A 229 12.87 31.74 12.22
C ASP A 229 14.39 31.56 12.26
N GLU A 230 15.08 32.25 13.17
CA GLU A 230 16.53 32.15 13.37
C GLU A 230 16.94 30.79 13.95
N GLU A 231 16.23 30.34 14.99
CA GLU A 231 16.42 29.00 15.59
C GLU A 231 16.18 27.90 14.56
N PHE A 232 15.13 28.03 13.76
CA PHE A 232 14.83 27.08 12.69
C PHE A 232 15.92 27.03 11.62
N GLN A 233 16.47 28.18 11.21
CA GLN A 233 17.59 28.22 10.25
C GLN A 233 18.86 27.59 10.83
N ALA A 234 19.15 27.82 12.11
CA ALA A 234 20.27 27.16 12.79
C ALA A 234 20.09 25.64 12.83
N TYR A 235 18.87 25.16 13.09
CA TYR A 235 18.52 23.75 13.04
C TYR A 235 18.72 23.15 11.63
N LEU A 236 18.26 23.83 10.58
CA LEU A 236 18.51 23.39 9.19
C LEU A 236 20.01 23.31 8.86
N LYS A 237 20.81 24.26 9.34
CA LYS A 237 22.27 24.23 9.18
C LYS A 237 22.88 23.00 9.87
N ARG A 238 22.41 22.66 11.07
CA ARG A 238 22.84 21.46 11.82
C ARG A 238 22.45 20.16 11.10
N LEU A 239 21.26 20.09 10.52
CA LEU A 239 20.85 18.94 9.70
C LEU A 239 21.73 18.80 8.45
N ARG A 240 22.09 19.91 7.80
CA ARG A 240 22.99 19.87 6.63
C ARG A 240 24.39 19.37 6.96
N THR A 241 24.93 19.73 8.13
CA THR A 241 26.29 19.30 8.52
C THR A 241 26.31 17.86 9.01
N ASN A 242 25.28 17.39 9.71
CA ASN A 242 25.25 16.06 10.29
C ASN A 242 24.29 15.10 9.55
N LYS A 243 24.85 14.35 8.59
CA LYS A 243 24.11 13.35 7.79
C LYS A 243 23.41 12.27 8.63
N ARG A 244 23.97 11.90 9.78
CA ARG A 244 23.38 10.87 10.66
C ARG A 244 22.07 11.33 11.30
N LEU A 245 21.97 12.62 11.62
CA LEU A 245 20.73 13.21 12.13
C LEU A 245 19.74 13.49 10.99
N ALA A 246 20.22 13.91 9.82
CA ALA A 246 19.36 14.20 8.69
C ALA A 246 18.60 12.98 8.17
N GLY A 247 19.22 11.80 8.15
CA GLY A 247 18.60 10.58 7.60
C GLY A 247 17.23 10.25 8.21
N PRO A 248 17.16 10.02 9.55
CA PRO A 248 15.90 9.71 10.23
C PRO A 248 14.84 10.81 10.15
N GLU A 249 15.25 12.07 10.16
CA GLU A 249 14.32 13.20 10.04
C GLU A 249 13.70 13.26 8.65
N LEU A 250 14.53 13.08 7.61
CA LEU A 250 14.07 13.06 6.23
C LEU A 250 13.22 11.81 5.95
N SER A 251 13.58 10.65 6.50
CA SER A 251 12.77 9.44 6.32
C SER A 251 11.40 9.57 6.99
N ARG A 252 11.31 10.23 8.15
CA ARG A 252 10.02 10.51 8.80
C ARG A 252 9.20 11.55 8.05
N LEU A 253 9.84 12.60 7.56
CA LEU A 253 9.17 13.69 6.83
C LEU A 253 8.66 13.25 5.46
N LEU A 254 9.44 12.44 4.76
CA LEU A 254 9.09 11.93 3.43
C LEU A 254 8.44 10.54 3.47
N ASP A 255 8.26 9.98 4.67
CA ASP A 255 7.72 8.64 4.92
C ASP A 255 8.37 7.58 4.00
N LEU A 256 9.71 7.54 4.03
CA LEU A 256 10.52 6.69 3.14
C LEU A 256 10.73 5.30 3.72
N HIS A 257 10.91 4.33 2.82
CA HIS A 257 11.33 2.99 3.18
C HIS A 257 12.79 2.98 3.61
N THR A 258 12.98 2.69 4.90
CA THR A 258 14.27 2.51 5.57
C THR A 258 14.65 1.05 5.68
#